data_AF-A0A9W9Z0R6-F1
#
_entry.id   AF-A0A9W9Z0R6-F1
#
_cell.length_a   1.000
_cell.length_b   1.000
_cell.length_c   1.000
_cell.angle_alpha   90.00
_cell.angle_beta   90.00
_cell.angle_gamma   90.00
#
_symmetry.space_group_name_H-M   'P 1'
#
loop_
_entity.id
_entity.type
_entity.pdbx_description
1 polymer ?
#
loop_
_entity_poly.entity_id
_entity_poly.type
_entity_poly.pdbx_seq_one_letter_code
_entity_poly.pdbx_strand_id
1 'polypeptide(L)'
;MALTADGVFEKIGSFGRYQLLILILFNIIEWFWFGWPVLLMTFIAAEPAWRCISNNTQCALNGTMKPGSNNYDFRCNISRKSWEFVDDFTSVVTQFDLVCDKAIYGTVSSSLLFFGGIVSALLIGSLADKFGRKIMVFVLGFVVALFSLLSAFPNVYWLFALFRFVIGFGLGM
;
A
#
# COMPACT_ATOMS: atom_id res chain seq x y z
N MET A 1 -51.10 -4.35 8.03
CA MET A 1 -50.52 -2.98 8.02
C MET A 1 -49.02 -3.13 7.83
N ALA A 2 -48.48 -2.63 6.73
CA ALA A 2 -47.03 -2.54 6.57
C ALA A 2 -46.50 -1.59 7.65
N LEU A 3 -45.57 -2.06 8.48
CA LEU A 3 -44.96 -1.22 9.51
C LEU A 3 -44.10 -0.16 8.81
N THR A 4 -44.29 1.10 9.16
CA THR A 4 -43.40 2.20 8.77
C THR A 4 -42.02 1.96 9.38
N ALA A 5 -40.95 2.39 8.69
CA ALA A 5 -39.57 2.16 9.12
C ALA A 5 -39.34 2.61 10.58
N ASP A 6 -39.95 3.74 10.98
CA ASP A 6 -39.86 4.28 12.34
C ASP A 6 -40.49 3.36 13.41
N GLY A 7 -41.62 2.71 13.09
CA GLY A 7 -42.27 1.76 14.01
C GLY A 7 -41.51 0.44 14.15
N VAL A 8 -40.64 0.13 13.19
CA VAL A 8 -39.71 -1.00 13.28
C VAL A 8 -38.55 -0.64 14.21
N PHE A 9 -37.97 0.57 14.10
CA PHE A 9 -36.88 1.02 14.98
C PHE A 9 -37.30 1.11 16.45
N GLU A 10 -38.54 1.54 16.73
CA GLU A 10 -39.08 1.57 18.10
C GLU A 10 -39.22 0.17 18.71
N LYS A 11 -39.50 -0.85 17.89
CA LYS A 11 -39.64 -2.26 18.30
C LYS A 11 -38.31 -3.00 18.48
N ILE A 12 -37.28 -2.66 17.71
CA ILE A 12 -35.96 -3.29 17.79
C ILE A 12 -35.16 -2.75 18.99
N GLY A 13 -35.62 -1.66 19.61
CA GLY A 13 -34.87 -0.92 20.61
C GLY A 13 -33.91 0.04 19.93
N SER A 14 -34.01 1.32 20.26
CA SER A 14 -33.08 2.37 19.85
C SER A 14 -31.62 1.92 20.02
N PHE A 15 -30.73 2.38 19.13
CA PHE A 15 -29.29 2.08 19.09
C PHE A 15 -28.68 2.05 20.51
N GLY A 16 -28.55 0.85 21.07
CA GLY A 16 -28.10 0.67 22.44
C GLY A 16 -26.61 0.98 22.59
N ARG A 17 -26.14 1.21 23.83
CA ARG A 17 -24.71 1.42 24.13
C ARG A 17 -23.81 0.30 23.59
N TYR A 18 -24.32 -0.93 23.58
CA TYR A 18 -23.60 -2.09 23.04
C TYR A 18 -23.47 -2.06 21.50
N GLN A 19 -24.53 -1.70 20.77
CA GLN A 19 -24.47 -1.54 19.31
C GLN A 19 -23.55 -0.39 18.92
N LEU A 20 -23.60 0.73 19.65
CA LEU A 20 -22.68 1.85 19.44
C LEU A 20 -21.22 1.43 19.67
N LEU A 21 -20.95 0.68 20.75
CA LEU A 21 -19.61 0.20 21.06
C LEU A 21 -19.07 -0.77 20.00
N ILE A 22 -19.89 -1.71 19.51
CA ILE A 22 -19.51 -2.60 18.40
C ILE A 22 -19.23 -1.79 17.13
N LEU A 23 -20.09 -0.83 16.80
CA LEU A 23 -19.91 0.02 15.61
C LEU A 23 -18.57 0.76 15.67
N ILE A 24 -18.24 1.34 16.82
CA ILE A 24 -16.97 2.05 17.04
C ILE A 24 -15.79 1.09 16.91
N LEU A 25 -15.82 -0.06 17.59
CA LEU A 25 -14.75 -1.04 17.52
C LEU A 25 -14.52 -1.56 16.10
N PHE A 26 -15.60 -1.86 15.39
CA PHE A 26 -15.53 -2.32 14.00
C PHE A 26 -14.93 -1.24 13.10
N ASN A 27 -15.38 0.02 13.21
CA ASN A 27 -14.82 1.11 12.42
C ASN A 27 -13.34 1.36 12.73
N ILE A 28 -12.89 1.23 13.98
CA ILE A 28 -11.47 1.37 14.35
C ILE A 28 -10.64 0.25 13.73
N ILE A 29 -11.13 -0.99 13.80
CA ILE A 29 -10.45 -2.15 13.20
C ILE A 29 -10.35 -1.98 11.68
N GLU A 30 -11.44 -1.59 11.03
CA GLU A 30 -11.44 -1.30 9.59
C GLU A 30 -10.48 -0.16 9.26
N TRP A 31 -10.44 0.92 10.05
CA TRP A 31 -9.50 2.02 9.83
C TRP A 31 -8.05 1.57 9.90
N PHE A 32 -7.72 0.69 10.86
CA PHE A 32 -6.38 0.13 10.98
C PHE A 32 -6.06 -0.82 9.82
N TRP A 33 -7.01 -1.67 9.43
CA TRP A 33 -6.85 -2.64 8.35
C TRP A 33 -6.70 -1.96 6.98
N PHE A 34 -7.47 -0.89 6.74
CA PHE A 34 -7.49 -0.20 5.47
C PHE A 34 -6.42 0.88 5.37
N GLY A 35 -6.26 1.64 6.46
CA GLY A 35 -5.32 2.76 6.51
C GLY A 35 -3.87 2.30 6.45
N TRP A 36 -3.52 1.24 7.17
CA TRP A 36 -2.13 0.83 7.28
C TRP A 36 -1.50 0.37 5.96
N PRO A 37 -2.12 -0.52 5.15
CA PRO A 37 -1.52 -0.95 3.87
C PRO A 37 -1.40 0.17 2.84
N VAL A 38 -2.32 1.15 2.86
CA VAL A 38 -2.27 2.32 1.98
C VAL A 38 -1.18 3.29 2.43
N LEU A 39 -1.08 3.58 3.73
CA LEU A 39 -0.03 4.43 4.28
C LEU A 39 1.36 3.81 4.12
N LEU A 40 1.47 2.48 4.23
CA LEU A 40 2.74 1.77 4.05
C LEU A 40 3.38 2.04 2.68
N MET A 41 2.58 2.31 1.64
CA MET A 41 3.08 2.60 0.29
C MET A 41 3.96 3.85 0.25
N THR A 42 3.65 4.87 1.05
CA THR A 42 4.41 6.13 1.03
C THR A 42 5.83 5.92 1.55
N PHE A 43 5.99 5.11 2.59
CA PHE A 43 7.28 4.77 3.17
C PHE A 43 8.08 3.80 2.30
N ILE A 44 7.40 2.84 1.67
CA ILE A 44 8.07 1.81 0.86
C ILE A 44 8.52 2.37 -0.50
N ALA A 45 7.78 3.31 -1.06
CA ALA A 45 8.15 4.04 -2.27
C ALA A 45 9.04 5.26 -1.99
N ALA A 46 9.38 5.54 -0.72
CA ALA A 46 10.27 6.63 -0.38
C ALA A 46 11.67 6.37 -0.96
N GLU A 47 12.15 7.36 -1.70
CA GLU A 47 13.47 7.35 -2.29
C GLU A 47 14.43 8.19 -1.42
N PRO A 48 15.46 7.58 -0.82
CA PRO A 48 16.44 8.32 -0.03
C PRO A 48 17.36 9.15 -0.93
N ALA A 49 17.98 10.18 -0.33
CA ALA A 49 18.99 10.96 -1.02
C ALA A 49 20.19 10.08 -1.39
N TRP A 50 20.87 10.44 -2.48
CA TRP A 50 22.06 9.72 -2.94
C TRP A 50 23.29 10.64 -2.95
N ARG A 51 24.48 10.04 -2.87
CA ARG A 51 25.77 10.76 -2.94
C ARG A 51 26.77 9.99 -3.81
N CYS A 52 27.75 10.71 -4.35
CA CYS A 52 28.89 10.08 -5.01
C CYS A 52 29.75 9.32 -4.00
N ILE A 53 30.29 8.17 -4.40
CA ILE A 53 31.30 7.46 -3.60
C ILE A 53 32.61 8.25 -3.65
N SER A 54 33.25 8.43 -2.50
CA SER A 54 34.55 9.12 -2.41
C SER A 54 35.59 8.39 -3.27
N ASN A 55 36.39 9.14 -4.05
CA ASN A 55 37.47 8.63 -4.91
C ASN A 55 37.05 8.02 -6.27
N ASN A 56 35.93 8.45 -6.86
CA ASN A 56 35.51 7.98 -8.18
C ASN A 56 35.50 9.09 -9.24
N THR A 57 36.13 8.84 -10.40
CA THR A 57 36.26 9.83 -11.50
C THR A 57 34.97 10.06 -12.28
N GLN A 58 33.99 9.14 -12.17
CA GLN A 58 32.71 9.25 -12.86
C GLN A 58 31.72 10.20 -12.15
N CYS A 59 31.92 10.51 -10.88
CA CYS A 59 30.98 11.28 -10.06
C CYS A 59 31.75 12.35 -9.28
N ALA A 60 31.86 13.55 -9.86
CA ALA A 60 32.61 14.68 -9.28
C ALA A 60 31.71 15.67 -8.50
N LEU A 61 30.51 15.24 -8.10
CA LEU A 61 29.55 16.10 -7.42
C LEU A 61 29.73 16.02 -5.90
N ASN A 62 29.83 17.19 -5.27
CA ASN A 62 29.92 17.30 -3.81
C ASN A 62 28.54 17.51 -3.19
N GLY A 63 28.24 16.76 -2.13
CA GLY A 63 27.01 16.88 -1.35
C GLY A 63 25.99 15.77 -1.60
N THR A 64 24.86 15.87 -0.89
CA THR A 64 23.74 14.92 -0.97
C THR A 64 22.70 15.41 -1.97
N MET A 65 22.36 14.59 -2.95
CA MET A 65 21.36 14.91 -3.97
C MET A 65 19.98 14.46 -3.51
N LYS A 66 19.08 15.43 -3.36
CA LYS A 66 17.66 15.20 -3.04
C LYS A 66 16.82 15.18 -4.32
N PRO A 67 15.68 14.47 -4.32
CA PRO A 67 14.70 14.55 -5.39
C PRO A 67 14.32 16.01 -5.68
N GLY A 68 14.42 16.44 -6.95
CA GLY A 68 14.11 17.80 -7.39
C GLY A 68 15.29 18.79 -7.45
N SER A 69 16.52 18.34 -7.21
CA SER A 69 17.73 19.14 -7.48
C SER A 69 18.19 19.04 -8.94
N ASN A 70 18.80 20.09 -9.50
CA ASN A 70 19.24 20.11 -10.92
C ASN A 70 20.19 18.96 -11.30
N ASN A 71 20.97 18.45 -10.34
CA ASN A 71 21.94 17.38 -10.59
C ASN A 71 21.41 15.99 -10.17
N TYR A 72 20.11 15.88 -9.85
CA TYR A 72 19.52 14.63 -9.37
C TYR A 72 19.57 13.51 -10.40
N ASP A 73 19.28 13.82 -11.66
CA ASP A 73 19.26 12.85 -12.77
C ASP A 73 20.65 12.47 -13.27
N PHE A 74 21.71 13.10 -12.73
CA PHE A 74 23.08 12.79 -13.12
C PHE A 74 23.46 11.33 -12.85
N ARG A 75 22.88 10.72 -11.79
CA ARG A 75 23.08 9.29 -11.47
C ARG A 75 22.61 8.34 -12.58
N CYS A 76 21.71 8.79 -13.46
CA CYS A 76 21.13 7.99 -14.53
C CYS A 76 22.11 7.78 -15.69
N ASN A 77 23.10 8.65 -15.83
CA ASN A 77 24.10 8.60 -16.89
C ASN A 77 25.43 7.97 -16.42
N ILE A 78 25.50 7.51 -15.18
CA ILE A 78 26.71 6.92 -14.59
C ILE A 78 26.45 5.50 -14.09
N SER A 79 27.51 4.72 -13.92
CA SER A 79 27.39 3.35 -13.43
C SER A 79 26.89 3.30 -11.98
N ARG A 80 26.18 2.24 -11.63
CA ARG A 80 25.64 2.01 -10.28
C ARG A 80 26.71 1.99 -9.18
N LYS A 81 27.95 1.60 -9.51
CA LYS A 81 29.10 1.56 -8.59
C LYS A 81 29.65 2.94 -8.24
N SER A 82 29.13 4.00 -8.85
CA SER A 82 29.68 5.35 -8.76
C SER A 82 28.98 6.22 -7.72
N TRP A 83 27.86 5.76 -7.20
CA TRP A 83 27.03 6.47 -6.24
C TRP A 83 26.37 5.49 -5.26
N GLU A 84 26.11 5.96 -4.06
CA GLU A 84 25.47 5.21 -2.98
C GLU A 84 24.31 6.02 -2.38
N PHE A 85 23.35 5.33 -1.76
CA PHE A 85 22.31 6.00 -0.98
C PHE A 85 22.90 6.47 0.35
N VAL A 86 22.45 7.63 0.81
CA VAL A 86 22.98 8.28 2.03
C VAL A 86 22.39 7.65 3.30
N ASP A 87 21.11 7.28 3.25
CA ASP A 87 20.40 6.69 4.38
C ASP A 87 20.50 5.16 4.35
N ASP A 88 20.66 4.54 5.52
CA ASP A 88 20.56 3.09 5.74
C ASP A 88 19.10 2.55 5.63
N PHE A 89 18.20 3.36 5.06
CA PHE A 89 16.80 3.02 4.92
C PHE A 89 16.59 2.00 3.79
N THR A 90 16.11 0.81 4.15
CA THR A 90 15.75 -0.24 3.19
C THR A 90 14.33 0.00 2.69
N SER A 91 14.20 0.57 1.49
CA SER A 91 12.94 0.74 0.77
C SER A 91 12.90 -0.18 -0.44
N VAL A 92 11.72 -0.32 -1.06
CA VAL A 92 11.59 -1.10 -2.31
C VAL A 92 12.39 -0.43 -3.44
N VAL A 93 12.55 0.89 -3.38
CA VAL A 93 13.41 1.62 -4.32
C VAL A 93 14.87 1.23 -4.15
N THR A 94 15.37 1.12 -2.91
CA THR A 94 16.77 0.74 -2.65
C THR A 94 17.03 -0.75 -2.86
N GLN A 95 16.05 -1.62 -2.55
CA GLN A 95 16.17 -3.07 -2.72
C GLN A 95 16.17 -3.51 -4.19
N PHE A 96 15.31 -2.91 -5.02
CA PHE A 96 15.18 -3.28 -6.44
C PHE A 96 15.89 -2.32 -7.40
N ASP A 97 16.60 -1.32 -6.84
CA ASP A 97 17.28 -0.26 -7.58
C ASP A 97 16.37 0.42 -8.63
N LEU A 98 15.19 0.84 -8.16
CA LEU A 98 14.14 1.45 -8.98
C LEU A 98 14.43 2.94 -9.25
N VAL A 99 15.55 3.23 -9.90
CA VAL A 99 15.98 4.60 -10.22
C VAL A 99 15.85 4.90 -11.71
N CYS A 100 15.78 6.19 -12.07
CA CYS A 100 15.81 6.66 -13.45
C CYS A 100 14.65 6.10 -14.28
N ASP A 101 14.91 5.39 -15.38
CA ASP A 101 13.87 4.75 -16.20
C ASP A 101 13.01 3.76 -15.39
N LYS A 102 13.56 3.22 -14.30
CA LYS A 102 12.86 2.29 -13.41
C LYS A 102 12.13 2.98 -12.25
N ALA A 103 12.22 4.30 -12.11
CA ALA A 103 11.49 5.03 -11.06
C ALA A 103 9.98 4.87 -11.18
N ILE A 104 9.47 4.70 -12.41
CA ILE A 104 8.04 4.48 -12.68
C ILE A 104 7.49 3.24 -11.95
N TYR A 105 8.31 2.21 -11.73
CA TYR A 105 7.90 0.98 -11.06
C TYR A 105 7.49 1.19 -9.60
N GLY A 106 8.02 2.22 -8.92
CA GLY A 106 7.54 2.62 -7.60
C GLY A 106 6.07 3.04 -7.66
N THR A 107 5.74 3.96 -8.57
CA THR A 107 4.37 4.44 -8.81
C THR A 107 3.44 3.33 -9.29
N VAL A 108 3.92 2.47 -10.21
CA VAL A 108 3.15 1.32 -10.71
C VAL A 108 2.69 0.40 -9.59
N SER A 109 3.55 0.15 -8.58
CA SER A 109 3.18 -0.70 -7.44
C SER A 109 2.03 -0.11 -6.60
N SER A 110 2.03 1.21 -6.40
CA SER A 110 0.92 1.92 -5.74
C SER A 110 -0.34 1.91 -6.60
N SER A 111 -0.21 2.15 -7.91
CA SER A 111 -1.33 2.08 -8.85
C SER A 111 -1.97 0.69 -8.88
N LEU A 112 -1.19 -0.39 -8.80
CA LEU A 112 -1.69 -1.76 -8.75
C LEU A 112 -2.52 -2.04 -7.50
N LEU A 113 -2.17 -1.47 -6.34
CA LEU A 113 -3.00 -1.59 -5.14
C LEU A 113 -4.35 -0.92 -5.34
N PHE A 114 -4.38 0.32 -5.82
CA PHE A 114 -5.65 1.03 -6.06
C PHE A 114 -6.49 0.36 -7.16
N PHE A 115 -5.83 -0.11 -8.22
CA PHE A 115 -6.49 -0.85 -9.29
C PHE A 115 -7.10 -2.17 -8.77
N GLY A 116 -6.38 -2.90 -7.93
CA GLY A 116 -6.92 -4.07 -7.23
C GLY A 116 -8.17 -3.75 -6.42
N GLY A 117 -8.17 -2.61 -5.72
CA GLY A 117 -9.32 -2.14 -4.94
C GLY A 117 -10.53 -1.75 -5.81
N ILE A 118 -10.31 -1.19 -7.00
CA ILE A 118 -11.41 -0.91 -7.95
C ILE A 118 -12.02 -2.22 -8.45
N VAL A 119 -11.17 -3.17 -8.84
CA VAL A 119 -11.61 -4.47 -9.34
C VAL A 119 -12.38 -5.23 -8.25
N SER A 120 -11.91 -5.17 -7.00
CA SER A 120 -12.61 -5.81 -5.89
C SER A 120 -13.94 -5.15 -5.59
N ALA A 121 -14.05 -3.82 -5.63
CA ALA A 121 -15.31 -3.14 -5.37
C ALA A 121 -16.43 -3.59 -6.33
N LEU A 122 -16.07 -3.86 -7.59
CA LEU A 122 -17.00 -4.37 -8.60
C LEU A 122 -17.40 -5.84 -8.36
N LEU A 123 -16.45 -6.69 -7.96
CA LEU A 123 -16.66 -8.14 -7.85
C LEU A 123 -17.17 -8.55 -6.47
N ILE A 124 -16.50 -8.08 -5.42
CA ILE A 124 -16.72 -8.48 -4.03
C ILE A 124 -18.06 -7.97 -3.52
N GLY A 125 -18.55 -6.81 -3.98
CA GLY A 125 -19.90 -6.35 -3.63
C GLY A 125 -20.98 -7.40 -3.90
N SER A 126 -20.96 -7.96 -5.12
CA SER A 126 -21.91 -9.01 -5.52
C SER A 126 -21.72 -10.34 -4.79
N LEU A 127 -20.48 -10.66 -4.38
CA LEU A 127 -20.17 -11.85 -3.59
C LEU A 127 -20.57 -11.67 -2.12
N ALA A 128 -20.40 -10.48 -1.56
CA ALA A 128 -20.75 -10.16 -0.17
C ALA A 128 -22.25 -10.27 0.08
N ASP A 129 -23.06 -9.92 -0.92
CA ASP A 129 -24.52 -10.09 -0.84
C ASP A 129 -24.94 -11.57 -0.86
N LYS A 130 -24.14 -12.46 -1.45
CA LYS A 130 -24.43 -13.91 -1.54
C LYS A 130 -23.89 -14.72 -0.36
N PHE A 131 -22.65 -14.46 0.05
CA PHE A 131 -21.96 -15.22 1.10
C PHE A 131 -22.07 -14.57 2.49
N GLY A 132 -22.61 -13.35 2.57
CA GLY A 132 -22.74 -12.57 3.78
C GLY A 132 -21.50 -11.71 4.05
N ARG A 133 -21.73 -10.43 4.32
CA ARG A 133 -20.69 -9.40 4.50
C ARG A 133 -19.68 -9.75 5.61
N LYS A 134 -20.11 -10.36 6.72
CA LYS A 134 -19.23 -10.72 7.84
C LYS A 134 -18.14 -11.72 7.43
N ILE A 135 -18.50 -12.77 6.69
CA ILE A 135 -17.55 -13.82 6.31
C ILE A 135 -16.53 -13.25 5.33
N MET A 136 -16.99 -12.46 4.36
CA MET A 136 -16.11 -11.81 3.37
C MET A 136 -15.07 -10.93 4.04
N VAL A 137 -15.46 -10.13 5.05
CA VAL A 137 -14.54 -9.25 5.78
C VAL A 137 -13.40 -10.05 6.42
N PHE A 138 -13.69 -11.14 7.12
CA PHE A 138 -12.66 -11.96 7.77
C PHE A 138 -11.76 -12.67 6.76
N VAL A 139 -12.33 -13.21 5.66
CA VAL A 139 -11.56 -13.94 4.64
C VAL A 139 -10.62 -13.00 3.90
N LEU A 140 -11.12 -11.87 3.41
CA LEU A 140 -10.33 -10.89 2.66
C LEU A 140 -9.29 -10.24 3.55
N GLY A 141 -9.66 -9.94 4.79
CA GLY A 141 -8.73 -9.48 5.79
C GLY A 141 -7.57 -10.47 6.02
N PHE A 142 -7.87 -11.76 6.19
CA PHE A 142 -6.83 -12.79 6.35
C PHE A 142 -5.90 -12.86 5.13
N VAL A 143 -6.46 -12.76 3.92
CA VAL A 143 -5.68 -12.66 2.67
C VAL A 143 -4.77 -11.43 2.70
N VAL A 144 -5.27 -10.25 3.04
CA VAL A 144 -4.45 -9.03 3.16
C VAL A 144 -3.30 -9.22 4.14
N ALA A 145 -3.57 -9.78 5.32
CA ALA A 145 -2.53 -10.01 6.34
C ALA A 145 -1.46 -11.00 5.85
N LEU A 146 -1.87 -12.12 5.25
CA LEU A 146 -0.96 -13.15 4.75
C LEU A 146 -0.07 -12.61 3.62
N PHE A 147 -0.67 -11.95 2.62
CA PHE A 147 0.08 -11.41 1.49
C PHE A 147 0.94 -10.19 1.88
N SER A 148 0.54 -9.42 2.88
CA SER A 148 1.37 -8.34 3.43
C SER A 148 2.67 -8.90 4.04
N LEU A 149 2.58 -10.00 4.79
CA LEU A 149 3.75 -10.68 5.33
C LEU A 149 4.60 -11.30 4.23
N LEU A 150 3.97 -11.98 3.27
CA LEU A 150 4.67 -12.58 2.13
C LEU A 150 5.40 -11.54 1.27
N SER A 151 4.91 -10.30 1.21
CA SER A 151 5.51 -9.23 0.41
C SER A 151 6.90 -8.78 0.87
N ALA A 152 7.36 -9.20 2.06
CA ALA A 152 8.70 -8.89 2.58
C ALA A 152 9.81 -9.81 2.06
N PHE A 153 9.48 -11.01 1.59
CA PHE A 153 10.45 -12.03 1.16
C PHE A 153 10.90 -12.02 -0.31
N PRO A 154 10.11 -11.57 -1.31
CA PRO A 154 10.48 -11.76 -2.70
C PRO A 154 11.64 -10.85 -3.12
N ASN A 155 12.67 -11.45 -3.73
CA ASN A 155 13.75 -10.74 -4.41
C ASN A 155 13.42 -10.41 -5.88
N VAL A 156 12.17 -10.61 -6.31
CA VAL A 156 11.70 -10.35 -7.67
C VAL A 156 10.59 -9.31 -7.65
N TYR A 157 10.80 -8.20 -8.36
CA TYR A 157 9.86 -7.07 -8.39
C TYR A 157 8.45 -7.46 -8.88
N TRP A 158 8.35 -8.30 -9.92
CA TRP A 158 7.06 -8.72 -10.46
C TRP A 158 6.21 -9.51 -9.45
N LEU A 159 6.86 -10.33 -8.62
CA LEU A 159 6.16 -11.09 -7.58
C LEU A 159 5.68 -10.15 -6.47
N PHE A 160 6.50 -9.18 -6.09
CA PHE A 160 6.09 -8.10 -5.19
C PHE A 160 4.90 -7.31 -5.73
N ALA A 161 4.92 -6.92 -7.02
CA ALA A 161 3.83 -6.21 -7.67
C ALA A 161 2.52 -7.04 -7.70
N LEU A 162 2.61 -8.35 -7.92
CA LEU A 162 1.45 -9.25 -7.86
C LEU A 162 0.87 -9.33 -6.45
N PHE A 163 1.70 -9.46 -5.41
CA PHE A 163 1.23 -9.44 -4.03
C PHE A 163 0.56 -8.12 -3.67
N ARG A 164 1.05 -6.98 -4.19
CA ARG A 164 0.44 -5.66 -4.00
C ARG A 164 -0.94 -5.56 -4.63
N PHE A 165 -1.12 -6.14 -5.82
CA PHE A 165 -2.45 -6.25 -6.44
C PHE A 165 -3.41 -7.11 -5.62
N VAL A 166 -2.95 -8.26 -5.09
CA VAL A 166 -3.77 -9.13 -4.23
C VAL A 166 -4.16 -8.43 -2.92
N ILE A 167 -3.24 -7.69 -2.31
CA ILE A 167 -3.52 -6.85 -1.13
C ILE A 167 -4.58 -5.79 -1.49
N GLY A 168 -4.41 -5.09 -2.61
CA GLY A 168 -5.41 -4.14 -3.12
C GLY A 168 -6.79 -4.75 -3.33
N PHE A 169 -6.83 -5.97 -3.88
CA PHE A 169 -8.07 -6.70 -4.09
C PHE A 169 -8.75 -7.10 -2.77
N GLY A 170 -7.97 -7.44 -1.74
CA GLY A 170 -8.52 -7.72 -0.41
C GLY A 170 -9.03 -6.48 0.32
N LEU A 171 -8.60 -5.28 -0.08
CA LEU A 171 -9.00 -4.02 0.53
C LEU A 171 -10.38 -3.54 0.06
N GLY A 172 -10.70 -3.53 -1.23
CA GLY A 172 -11.91 -2.82 -1.71
C GLY A 172 -13.24 -3.55 -1.47
N MET A 173 -13.62 -3.72 -0.21
CA MET A 173 -14.89 -4.26 0.30
C MET A 173 -15.61 -3.27 1.22
#